data_AF-A0A4R2CIY5-F1
#
_entry.id   AF-A0A4R2CIY5-F1
#
_cell.length_a   1.000
_cell.length_b   1.000
_cell.length_c   1.000
_cell.angle_alpha   90.00
_cell.angle_beta   90.00
_cell.angle_gamma   90.00
#
_symmetry.space_group_name_H-M   'P 1'
#
loop_
_entity.id
_entity.type
_entity.pdbx_description
1 polymer ?
#
loop_
_entity_poly.entity_id
_entity_poly.type
_entity_poly.pdbx_seq_one_letter_code
_entity_poly.pdbx_strand_id
1 'polypeptide(L)'
;MNGTARGAEDVRAIVVQARELYEFQDFKFAGDYGEDGFLEDYAASVQGEPLGVVVVVTRNDAGNAQHLVVLHRPRSSLLLFSRLMHEKFAGTPNADHFLAES
;
A
#
# COMPACT_ATOMS: atom_id res chain seq x y z
N MET A 1 10.60 -7.74 9.16
CA MET A 1 9.80 -6.83 8.32
C MET A 1 10.13 -5.39 8.69
N ASN A 2 10.69 -4.62 7.76
CA ASN A 2 11.02 -3.21 7.99
C ASN A 2 9.87 -2.24 7.67
N GLY A 3 8.90 -2.65 6.83
CA GLY A 3 7.66 -1.92 6.54
C GLY A 3 7.81 -0.54 5.90
N THR A 4 9.03 -0.05 5.66
CA THR A 4 9.33 1.26 5.09
C THR A 4 10.29 1.09 3.90
N ALA A 5 9.83 1.48 2.71
CA ALA A 5 10.63 1.58 1.50
C ALA A 5 11.07 3.03 1.25
N ARG A 6 12.15 3.23 0.49
CA ARG A 6 12.68 4.56 0.13
C ARG A 6 13.06 4.59 -1.34
N GLY A 7 12.92 5.74 -1.97
CA GLY A 7 13.22 5.92 -3.39
C GLY A 7 11.97 5.77 -4.26
N ALA A 8 11.87 6.60 -5.29
CA ALA A 8 10.68 6.66 -6.13
C ALA A 8 10.42 5.35 -6.89
N GLU A 9 11.47 4.63 -7.29
CA GLU A 9 11.37 3.35 -7.99
C GLU A 9 10.76 2.26 -7.12
N ASP A 10 11.32 2.02 -5.94
CA ASP A 10 10.84 0.98 -5.01
C ASP A 10 9.41 1.28 -4.52
N VAL A 11 9.15 2.54 -4.13
CA VAL A 11 7.80 2.95 -3.70
C VAL A 11 6.79 2.74 -4.83
N ARG A 12 7.15 3.10 -6.08
CA ARG A 12 6.26 2.89 -7.23
C ARG A 12 6.04 1.40 -7.50
N ALA A 13 7.09 0.58 -7.47
CA ALA A 13 6.99 -0.86 -7.68
C ALA A 13 6.05 -1.50 -6.65
N ILE A 14 6.20 -1.15 -5.36
CA ILE A 14 5.34 -1.64 -4.28
C ILE A 14 3.89 -1.22 -4.48
N VAL A 15 3.62 0.05 -4.78
CA VAL A 15 2.23 0.54 -4.97
C VAL A 15 1.55 -0.11 -6.16
N VAL A 16 2.27 -0.30 -7.27
CA VAL A 16 1.72 -0.97 -8.46
C VAL A 16 1.39 -2.43 -8.13
N GLN A 17 2.31 -3.16 -7.50
CA GLN A 17 2.08 -4.56 -7.13
C GLN A 17 0.97 -4.73 -6.10
N ALA A 18 0.86 -3.82 -5.13
CA ALA A 18 -0.23 -3.81 -4.16
C ALA A 18 -1.61 -3.71 -4.85
N ARG A 19 -1.73 -2.83 -5.85
CA ARG A 19 -2.98 -2.64 -6.60
C ARG A 19 -3.35 -3.85 -7.45
N GLU A 20 -2.39 -4.63 -7.92
CA GLU A 20 -2.65 -5.89 -8.65
C GLU A 20 -3.22 -7.00 -7.76
N LEU A 21 -2.97 -6.95 -6.45
CA LEU A 21 -3.51 -7.93 -5.50
C LEU A 21 -4.97 -7.65 -5.12
N TYR A 22 -5.42 -6.40 -5.25
CA TYR A 22 -6.81 -6.05 -4.94
C TYR A 22 -7.73 -6.51 -6.06
N GLU A 23 -8.79 -7.23 -5.71
CA GLU A 23 -9.79 -7.67 -6.69
C GLU A 23 -10.70 -6.52 -7.14
N PHE A 24 -10.91 -5.53 -6.26
CA PHE A 24 -11.62 -4.29 -6.54
C PHE A 24 -11.14 -3.17 -5.63
N GLN A 25 -11.52 -1.93 -5.95
CA GLN A 25 -11.33 -0.76 -5.09
C GLN A 25 -12.61 0.08 -5.12
N ASP A 26 -13.39 0.01 -4.05
CA ASP A 26 -14.63 0.76 -3.88
C ASP A 26 -14.36 1.99 -2.99
N PHE A 27 -14.18 3.14 -3.63
CA PHE A 27 -13.74 4.37 -2.98
C PHE A 27 -14.90 5.06 -2.25
N LYS A 28 -14.70 5.27 -0.95
CA LYS A 28 -15.56 6.12 -0.11
C LYS A 28 -15.09 7.57 -0.14
N PHE A 29 -13.78 7.77 -0.28
CA PHE A 29 -13.15 9.07 -0.46
C PHE A 29 -11.88 8.93 -1.30
N ALA A 30 -11.66 9.89 -2.20
CA ALA A 30 -10.41 10.08 -2.91
C ALA A 30 -10.31 11.57 -3.25
N GLY A 31 -9.38 12.28 -2.61
CA GLY A 31 -9.29 13.72 -2.79
C GLY A 31 -8.19 14.37 -1.97
N ASP A 32 -8.00 15.66 -2.23
CA ASP A 32 -7.05 16.48 -1.48
C ASP A 32 -7.49 16.62 -0.01
N TYR A 33 -6.50 16.67 0.88
CA TYR A 33 -6.67 16.84 2.32
C TYR A 33 -5.58 17.77 2.86
N GLY A 34 -5.98 18.80 3.62
CA GLY A 34 -5.04 19.83 4.04
C GLY A 34 -4.50 20.63 2.85
N GLU A 35 -3.33 21.24 3.02
CA GLU A 35 -2.69 22.06 1.97
C GLU A 35 -1.95 21.18 0.95
N ASP A 36 -1.11 20.26 1.43
CA ASP A 36 -0.24 19.43 0.57
C ASP A 36 -0.57 17.93 0.61
N GLY A 37 -1.75 17.55 1.11
CA GLY A 37 -2.12 16.15 1.31
C GLY A 37 -3.10 15.59 0.28
N PHE A 38 -3.07 14.28 0.13
CA PHE A 38 -4.10 13.50 -0.57
C PHE A 38 -4.47 12.28 0.26
N LEU A 39 -5.77 11.98 0.34
CA LEU A 39 -6.31 10.87 1.11
C LEU A 39 -7.17 9.99 0.22
N GLU A 40 -7.02 8.67 0.38
CA GLU A 40 -7.96 7.68 -0.13
C GLU A 40 -8.48 6.83 1.04
N ASP A 41 -9.77 6.53 1.06
CA ASP A 41 -10.38 5.49 1.90
C ASP A 41 -11.27 4.62 1.01
N TYR A 42 -10.95 3.33 0.91
CA TYR A 42 -11.67 2.40 0.06
C TYR A 42 -11.79 1.01 0.68
N ALA A 43 -12.81 0.28 0.22
CA ALA A 43 -12.92 -1.16 0.43
C ALA A 43 -12.32 -1.92 -0.76
N ALA A 44 -11.77 -3.09 -0.49
CA ALA A 44 -11.15 -4.01 -1.42
C ALA A 44 -11.31 -5.44 -0.90
N SER A 45 -10.82 -6.42 -1.66
CA SER A 45 -10.56 -7.78 -1.21
C SER A 45 -9.26 -8.31 -1.80
N VAL A 46 -8.69 -9.31 -1.13
CA VAL A 46 -7.51 -10.05 -1.59
C VAL A 46 -7.78 -11.53 -1.36
N GLN A 47 -7.81 -12.33 -2.43
CA GLN A 47 -8.17 -13.76 -2.38
C GLN A 47 -9.53 -14.00 -1.67
N GLY A 48 -10.52 -13.18 -1.96
CA GLY A 48 -11.85 -13.22 -1.35
C GLY A 48 -11.95 -12.68 0.08
N GLU A 49 -10.83 -12.36 0.74
CA GLU A 49 -10.83 -11.80 2.10
C GLU A 49 -11.05 -10.28 2.07
N PRO A 50 -11.99 -9.73 2.87
CA PRO A 50 -12.29 -8.30 2.87
C PRO A 50 -11.12 -7.47 3.43
N LEU A 51 -10.88 -6.32 2.81
CA LEU A 51 -9.78 -5.42 3.12
C LEU A 51 -10.27 -3.95 3.04
N GLY A 52 -10.13 -3.20 4.11
CA GLY A 52 -10.22 -1.74 4.09
C GLY A 52 -8.83 -1.14 3.93
N VAL A 53 -8.71 -0.11 3.12
CA VAL A 53 -7.43 0.56 2.85
C VAL A 53 -7.59 2.06 3.06
N VAL A 54 -6.62 2.66 3.76
CA VAL A 54 -6.45 4.11 3.85
C VAL A 54 -5.08 4.47 3.30
N VAL A 55 -5.04 5.38 2.33
CA VAL A 55 -3.79 5.90 1.74
C VAL A 55 -3.66 7.36 2.09
N VAL A 56 -2.53 7.76 2.65
CA VAL A 56 -2.18 9.17 2.87
C VAL A 56 -0.93 9.49 2.07
N VAL A 57 -1.02 10.51 1.22
CA VAL A 57 0.11 11.07 0.50
C VAL A 57 0.38 12.47 1.04
N THR A 58 1.64 12.78 1.31
CA THR A 58 2.11 14.15 1.52
C THR A 58 2.95 14.56 0.32
N ARG A 59 2.63 15.71 -0.27
CA ARG A 59 3.34 16.30 -1.39
C ARG A 59 4.39 17.28 -0.86
N ASN A 60 5.44 17.51 -1.65
CA ASN A 60 6.38 18.61 -1.42
C ASN A 60 5.88 19.91 -2.08
N ASP A 61 6.62 21.00 -1.88
CA ASP A 61 6.31 22.34 -2.45
C ASP A 61 6.16 22.36 -3.98
N ALA A 62 6.70 21.36 -4.68
CA ALA A 62 6.55 21.20 -6.13
C ALA A 62 5.31 20.38 -6.52
N GLY A 63 4.47 19.99 -5.56
CA GLY A 63 3.27 19.17 -5.75
C GLY A 63 3.53 17.68 -5.94
N ASN A 64 4.78 17.21 -5.80
CA ASN A 64 5.14 15.81 -6.02
C ASN A 64 4.99 15.00 -4.73
N ALA A 65 4.53 13.75 -4.83
CA ALA A 65 4.48 12.84 -3.69
C ALA A 65 5.87 12.66 -3.04
N GLN A 66 5.96 12.95 -1.75
CA GLN A 66 7.19 12.87 -0.95
C GLN A 66 7.08 11.80 0.15
N HIS A 67 5.90 11.67 0.76
CA HIS A 67 5.63 10.63 1.74
C HIS A 67 4.33 9.91 1.40
N LEU A 68 4.31 8.59 1.64
CA LEU A 68 3.17 7.71 1.41
C LEU A 68 3.01 6.80 2.62
N VAL A 69 1.80 6.71 3.15
CA VAL A 69 1.41 5.73 4.16
C VAL A 69 0.21 4.96 3.63
N VAL A 70 0.30 3.63 3.65
CA VAL A 70 -0.82 2.74 3.31
C VAL A 70 -1.15 1.91 4.54
N LEU A 71 -2.41 1.93 4.94
CA LEU A 71 -2.90 1.27 6.14
C LEU A 71 -4.03 0.32 5.76
N HIS A 72 -3.86 -0.95 6.12
CA HIS A 72 -4.81 -2.01 5.83
C HIS A 72 -5.53 -2.49 7.10
N ARG A 73 -6.81 -2.83 6.96
CA ARG A 73 -7.66 -3.38 8.02
C ARG A 73 -8.58 -4.46 7.46
N PRO A 74 -8.96 -5.51 8.21
CA PRO A 74 -8.46 -5.87 9.54
C PRO A 74 -7.04 -6.47 9.48
N ARG A 75 -6.45 -6.70 10.67
CA ARG A 75 -5.08 -7.24 10.79
C ARG A 75 -4.89 -8.58 10.06
N SER A 76 -5.88 -9.47 10.07
CA SER A 76 -5.80 -10.77 9.39
C SER A 76 -5.55 -10.61 7.89
N SER A 77 -6.34 -9.78 7.22
CA SER A 77 -6.20 -9.50 5.79
C SER A 77 -4.93 -8.73 5.46
N LEU A 78 -4.46 -7.84 6.35
CA LEU A 78 -3.13 -7.22 6.22
C LEU A 78 -2.00 -8.25 6.26
N LEU A 79 -2.08 -9.24 7.16
CA LEU A 79 -1.07 -10.31 7.23
C LEU A 79 -1.09 -11.20 5.98
N LEU A 80 -2.26 -11.50 5.43
CA LEU A 80 -2.40 -12.20 4.15
C LEU A 80 -1.77 -11.38 3.01
N PHE A 81 -2.17 -10.12 2.86
CA PHE A 81 -1.62 -9.19 1.87
C PHE A 81 -0.09 -9.10 1.96
N SER A 82 0.46 -9.00 3.18
CA SER A 82 1.90 -8.90 3.40
C SER A 82 2.65 -10.14 2.90
N ARG A 83 2.14 -11.35 3.14
CA ARG A 83 2.78 -12.59 2.63
C ARG A 83 2.76 -12.65 1.10
N LEU A 84 1.63 -12.31 0.49
CA LEU A 84 1.50 -12.28 -0.97
C LEU A 84 2.44 -11.25 -1.62
N MET A 85 2.65 -10.11 -0.97
CA MET A 85 3.64 -9.13 -1.41
C MET A 85 5.06 -9.65 -1.28
N HIS A 86 5.39 -10.35 -0.18
CA HIS A 86 6.69 -11.01 -0.01
C HIS A 86 6.96 -12.01 -1.14
N GLU A 87 5.98 -12.87 -1.46
CA GLU A 87 6.07 -13.84 -2.56
C GLU A 87 6.25 -13.16 -3.91
N LYS A 88 5.47 -12.11 -4.22
CA LYS A 88 5.60 -11.34 -5.46
C LYS A 88 7.00 -10.72 -5.64
N PHE A 89 7.62 -10.30 -4.54
CA PHE A 89 8.94 -9.68 -4.55
C PHE A 89 10.08 -10.68 -4.27
N ALA A 90 9.81 -11.99 -4.23
CA ALA A 90 10.81 -13.00 -3.93
C ALA A 90 12.06 -12.84 -4.82
N GLY A 91 13.23 -12.82 -4.19
CA GLY A 91 14.50 -12.59 -4.87
C GLY A 91 14.86 -11.12 -5.14
N THR A 92 14.04 -10.16 -4.65
CA THR A 92 14.33 -8.72 -4.72
C THR A 92 14.47 -8.11 -3.32
N PRO A 93 15.18 -6.98 -3.16
CA PRO A 93 15.26 -6.27 -1.87
C PRO A 93 13.89 -5.84 -1.31
N ASN A 94 12.89 -5.67 -2.17
CA ASN A 94 11.56 -5.24 -1.76
C ASN A 94 10.81 -6.30 -0.92
N ALA A 95 11.22 -7.56 -0.97
CA ALA A 95 10.62 -8.63 -0.15
C ALA A 95 10.81 -8.39 1.37
N ASP A 96 11.89 -7.74 1.79
CA ASP A 96 12.23 -7.49 3.20
C ASP A 96 11.29 -6.49 3.89
N HIS A 97 10.53 -5.74 3.09
CA HIS A 97 9.49 -4.84 3.57
C HIS A 97 8.23 -5.57 4.04
N PHE A 98 8.09 -6.85 3.72
CA PHE A 98 6.89 -7.65 3.96
C PHE A 98 7.16 -8.84 4.89
N LEU A 99 6.08 -9.50 5.31
CA LEU A 99 6.14 -10.66 6.20
C LEU A 99 6.50 -11.91 5.39
N ALA A 100 7.59 -12.56 5.74
CA ALA A 100 7.94 -13.89 5.23
C ALA A 100 7.04 -14.97 5.85
N GLU A 101 6.87 -16.09 5.13
CA GLU A 101 6.32 -17.33 5.69
C GLU A 101 7.14 -17.73 6.92
N SER A 102 6.45 -18.22 7.96
CA SER A 102 7.06 -18.72 9.21
C SER A 102 7.23 -20.22 9.15
#